data_AF-A0A6A4TFE8-F1
#
_entry.id   AF-A0A6A4TFE8-F1
#
_cell.length_a   1.000
_cell.length_b   1.000
_cell.length_c   1.000
_cell.angle_alpha   90.00
_cell.angle_beta   90.00
_cell.angle_gamma   90.00
#
_symmetry.space_group_name_H-M   'P 1'
#
loop_
_entity.id
_entity.type
_entity.pdbx_description
1 polymer ?
#
loop_
_entity_poly.entity_id
_entity_poly.type
_entity_poly.pdbx_seq_one_letter_code
_entity_poly.pdbx_strand_id
1 'polypeptide(L)'
;MCVWGQCTVNATGGEEGTICQAQSDCRPDLCCAFQRELLFPVCNPRPGKGESCLNYPNLLMDMLAWDEDVPRDHCPCADLLQCRPHGRRSVCEE
;
A
#
# COMPACT_ATOMS: atom_id res chain seq x y z
N MET A 1 1.91 19.17 6.93
CA MET A 1 2.19 18.99 5.50
C MET A 1 3.54 18.31 5.39
N CYS A 2 3.62 17.21 4.64
CA CYS A 2 4.90 16.56 4.34
C CYS A 2 5.37 17.03 2.96
N VAL A 3 6.61 17.48 2.85
CA VAL A 3 7.22 17.86 1.57
C VAL A 3 8.53 17.09 1.45
N TRP A 4 8.64 16.26 0.40
CA TRP A 4 9.81 15.40 0.17
C TRP A 4 10.26 14.60 1.41
N GLY A 5 9.29 13.94 2.07
CA GLY A 5 9.57 13.08 3.24
C GLY A 5 9.87 13.82 4.54
N GLN A 6 9.84 15.16 4.55
CA GLN A 6 9.96 15.94 5.78
C GLN A 6 8.59 16.42 6.25
N CYS A 7 8.12 15.80 7.34
CA CYS A 7 6.83 16.09 7.95
C CYS A 7 6.98 17.01 9.16
N THR A 8 6.09 18.00 9.27
CA THR A 8 5.85 18.70 10.54
C THR A 8 5.28 17.72 11.57
N VAL A 9 5.53 17.94 12.87
CA VAL A 9 5.10 17.04 13.97
C VAL A 9 3.59 16.70 13.97
N ASN A 10 2.75 17.59 13.43
CA ASN A 10 1.31 17.38 13.24
C ASN A 10 0.91 17.32 11.74
N ALA A 11 1.76 16.79 10.88
CA ALA A 11 1.37 16.55 9.50
C ALA A 11 0.30 15.46 9.47
N THR A 12 -0.85 15.77 8.88
CA THR A 12 -1.81 14.75 8.45
C THR A 12 -1.19 13.95 7.31
N GLY A 13 -1.37 12.62 7.35
CA GLY A 13 -1.00 11.76 6.23
C GLY A 13 -1.72 12.18 4.95
N GLY A 14 -1.11 11.87 3.82
CA GLY A 14 -1.63 12.11 2.48
C GLY A 14 -2.94 11.38 2.24
N GLU A 15 -3.84 12.05 1.53
CA GLU A 15 -5.09 11.49 1.01
C GLU A 15 -4.82 10.66 -0.25
N GLU A 16 -5.85 9.96 -0.74
CA GLU A 16 -5.78 9.20 -1.99
C GLU A 16 -5.23 10.04 -3.15
N GLY A 17 -4.27 9.48 -3.90
CA GLY A 17 -3.59 10.13 -5.02
C GLY A 17 -2.46 11.09 -4.62
N THR A 18 -2.23 11.32 -3.33
CA THR A 18 -1.07 12.10 -2.86
C THR A 18 0.22 11.39 -3.20
N ILE A 19 1.19 12.07 -3.83
CA ILE A 19 2.53 11.51 -4.09
C ILE A 19 3.20 11.15 -2.76
N CYS A 20 3.72 9.94 -2.65
CA CYS A 20 4.35 9.43 -1.44
C CYS A 20 5.74 8.87 -1.72
N GLN A 21 6.60 8.89 -0.70
CA GLN A 21 7.92 8.27 -0.72
C GLN A 21 7.99 7.10 0.23
N ALA A 22 7.26 7.15 1.35
CA ALA A 22 7.17 6.08 2.33
C ALA A 22 5.72 5.85 2.78
N GLN A 23 5.47 4.71 3.43
CA GLN A 23 4.15 4.39 3.98
C GLN A 23 3.68 5.41 5.04
N SER A 24 4.61 6.03 5.76
CA SER A 24 4.35 7.07 6.76
C SER A 24 3.82 8.37 6.15
N ASP A 25 4.00 8.59 4.84
CA ASP A 25 3.44 9.74 4.13
C ASP A 25 1.93 9.60 3.92
N CYS A 26 1.36 8.41 4.03
CA CYS A 26 -0.05 8.13 3.75
C CYS A 26 -0.87 7.97 5.03
N ARG A 27 -2.19 8.21 4.94
CA ARG A 27 -3.11 7.87 6.02
C ARG A 27 -3.12 6.36 6.31
N PRO A 28 -3.50 5.92 7.53
CA PRO A 28 -3.40 4.51 7.95
C PRO A 28 -4.20 3.54 7.07
N ASP A 29 -5.32 3.99 6.53
CA ASP A 29 -6.21 3.26 5.63
C ASP A 29 -5.67 3.13 4.18
N LEU A 30 -4.60 3.86 3.87
CA LEU A 30 -3.96 3.88 2.55
C LEU A 30 -2.59 3.19 2.59
N CYS A 31 -2.06 2.88 1.41
CA CYS A 31 -0.70 2.41 1.23
C CYS A 31 0.07 3.26 0.23
N CYS A 32 1.39 3.37 0.41
CA CYS A 32 2.24 4.00 -0.59
C CYS A 32 2.61 2.97 -1.67
N ALA A 33 2.10 3.15 -2.89
CA ALA A 33 2.35 2.23 -3.99
C ALA A 33 2.59 2.92 -5.34
N PHE A 34 3.46 2.33 -6.15
CA PHE A 34 3.84 2.77 -7.48
C PHE A 34 2.68 2.60 -8.46
N GLN A 35 2.29 3.70 -9.09
CA GLN A 35 1.25 3.67 -10.11
C GLN A 35 1.90 3.71 -11.49
N ARG A 36 1.78 2.62 -12.25
CA ARG A 36 2.46 2.43 -13.54
C ARG A 36 2.06 3.50 -14.57
N GLU A 37 0.83 3.98 -14.50
CA GLU A 37 0.28 5.01 -15.38
C GLU A 37 0.88 6.38 -15.09
N LEU A 38 1.29 6.62 -13.84
CA LEU A 38 1.85 7.90 -13.39
C LEU A 38 3.39 7.89 -13.35
N LEU A 39 4.02 6.71 -13.29
CA LEU A 39 5.47 6.52 -13.15
C LEU A 39 6.06 7.06 -11.84
N PHE A 40 5.21 7.26 -10.83
CA PHE A 40 5.61 7.61 -9.47
C PHE A 40 4.65 6.98 -8.44
N PRO A 41 5.05 6.89 -7.17
CA PRO A 41 4.21 6.33 -6.13
C PRO A 41 3.24 7.35 -5.54
N VAL A 42 2.04 6.87 -5.23
CA VAL A 42 0.99 7.65 -4.58
C VAL A 42 0.32 6.86 -3.46
N CYS A 43 -0.40 7.55 -2.59
CA CYS A 43 -1.25 6.93 -1.58
C CYS A 43 -2.47 6.31 -2.27
N ASN A 44 -2.59 5.00 -2.18
CA ASN A 44 -3.65 4.20 -2.80
C ASN A 44 -4.50 3.51 -1.71
N PRO A 45 -5.79 3.27 -1.96
CA PRO A 45 -6.63 2.52 -1.03
C PRO A 45 -6.17 1.07 -0.91
N ARG A 46 -6.27 0.51 0.29
CA ARG A 46 -6.05 -0.92 0.52
C ARG A 46 -7.27 -1.72 0.05
N PRO A 47 -7.11 -2.77 -0.79
CA PRO A 47 -8.25 -3.57 -1.23
C PRO A 47 -8.96 -4.24 -0.05
N GLY A 48 -10.28 -4.11 -0.04
CA GLY A 48 -11.17 -4.69 0.96
C GLY A 48 -11.66 -6.09 0.60
N LYS A 49 -12.54 -6.64 1.44
CA LYS A 49 -13.06 -8.02 1.30
C LYS A 49 -13.70 -8.25 -0.08
N GLY A 50 -13.26 -9.31 -0.76
CA GLY A 50 -13.73 -9.70 -2.09
C GLY A 50 -13.11 -8.93 -3.26
N GLU A 51 -12.36 -7.86 -2.99
CA GLU A 51 -11.64 -7.11 -4.01
C GLU A 51 -10.39 -7.87 -4.46
N SER A 52 -9.97 -7.59 -5.71
CA SER A 52 -8.81 -8.26 -6.29
C SER A 52 -7.53 -7.76 -5.62
N CYS A 53 -6.60 -8.67 -5.37
CA CYS A 53 -5.30 -8.37 -4.79
C CYS A 53 -4.21 -9.11 -5.55
N LEU A 54 -2.98 -8.62 -5.43
CA LEU A 54 -1.80 -9.26 -6.01
C LEU A 54 -0.98 -9.85 -4.87
N ASN A 55 -0.91 -11.18 -4.86
CA ASN A 55 -0.19 -11.93 -3.86
C ASN A 55 1.30 -11.92 -4.23
N TYR A 56 2.17 -11.47 -3.32
CA TYR A 56 3.61 -11.65 -3.49
C TYR A 56 3.97 -13.10 -3.14
N PRO A 57 4.67 -13.83 -4.02
CA PRO A 57 4.82 -15.28 -3.93
C PRO A 57 5.52 -15.79 -2.65
N ASN A 58 6.10 -14.91 -1.83
CA ASN A 58 6.82 -15.28 -0.60
C ASN A 58 6.40 -14.39 0.58
N LEU A 59 5.42 -14.85 1.37
CA LEU A 59 4.92 -14.18 2.58
C LEU A 59 6.04 -13.75 3.56
N LEU A 60 7.13 -14.52 3.62
CA LEU A 60 8.29 -14.22 4.47
C LEU A 60 9.09 -13.00 3.98
N MET A 61 9.33 -12.90 2.67
CA MET A 61 9.96 -11.71 2.08
C MET A 61 9.03 -10.51 2.10
N ASP A 62 7.72 -10.76 2.06
CA ASP A 62 6.72 -9.72 2.18
C ASP A 62 6.86 -9.03 3.54
N MET A 63 6.75 -9.73 4.67
CA MET A 63 6.91 -9.15 6.02
C MET A 63 8.21 -8.36 6.21
N LEU A 64 9.31 -8.80 5.60
CA LEU A 64 10.59 -8.09 5.63
C LEU A 64 10.58 -6.81 4.78
N ALA A 65 9.80 -6.78 3.69
CA ALA A 65 9.64 -5.60 2.84
C ALA A 65 8.71 -4.52 3.42
N TRP A 66 7.93 -4.81 4.48
CA TRP A 66 7.15 -3.76 5.17
C TRP A 66 8.02 -2.84 6.04
N ASP A 67 9.24 -3.27 6.38
CA ASP A 67 10.26 -2.48 7.09
C ASP A 67 11.12 -1.65 6.11
N GLU A 68 10.98 -1.88 4.81
CA GLU A 68 11.68 -1.10 3.79
C GLU A 68 10.86 0.18 3.54
N ASP A 69 11.47 1.36 3.72
CA ASP A 69 10.91 2.68 3.44
C ASP A 69 10.66 2.95 1.93
N VAL A 70 10.41 1.90 1.14
CA VAL A 70 10.30 1.95 -0.33
C VAL A 70 8.84 1.78 -0.74
N PRO A 71 8.34 2.60 -1.70
CA PRO A 71 7.02 2.43 -2.27
C PRO A 71 6.88 1.07 -2.97
N ARG A 72 5.78 0.37 -2.69
CA ARG A 72 5.55 -0.98 -3.21
C ARG A 72 4.91 -0.96 -4.59
N ASP A 73 4.90 -2.06 -5.33
CA ASP A 73 4.17 -2.09 -6.61
C ASP A 73 2.64 -2.14 -6.42
N HIS A 74 2.16 -2.71 -5.31
CA HIS A 74 0.73 -2.92 -5.06
C HIS A 74 0.40 -2.82 -3.57
N CYS A 75 -0.82 -2.35 -3.26
CA CYS A 75 -1.31 -2.35 -1.90
C CYS A 75 -1.65 -3.76 -1.40
N PRO A 76 -1.34 -4.03 -0.12
CA PRO A 76 -1.83 -5.20 0.59
C PRO A 76 -3.32 -5.01 0.94
N CYS A 77 -3.99 -6.12 1.25
CA CYS A 77 -5.36 -6.08 1.72
C CYS A 77 -5.53 -5.24 2.99
N ALA A 78 -6.73 -4.70 3.18
CA ALA A 78 -7.09 -3.93 4.36
C ALA A 78 -7.13 -4.82 5.62
N ASP A 79 -6.82 -4.22 6.77
CA ASP A 79 -6.91 -4.82 8.10
C ASP A 79 -6.16 -6.17 8.22
N LEU A 80 -6.88 -7.24 8.56
CA LEU A 80 -6.36 -8.60 8.75
C LEU A 80 -6.69 -9.53 7.59
N LEU A 81 -7.16 -8.98 6.47
CA LEU A 81 -7.50 -9.77 5.30
C LEU A 81 -6.25 -10.33 4.63
N GLN A 82 -6.33 -11.56 4.16
CA GLN A 82 -5.28 -12.23 3.43
C GLN A 82 -5.63 -12.30 1.95
N CYS A 83 -4.63 -12.04 1.11
CA CYS A 83 -4.79 -12.18 -0.34
C CYS A 83 -4.76 -13.66 -0.71
N ARG A 84 -5.92 -14.26 -1.01
CA ARG A 84 -6.05 -15.70 -1.26
C ARG A 84 -6.45 -16.00 -2.70
N PRO A 85 -5.98 -17.12 -3.27
CA PRO A 85 -6.33 -17.52 -4.63
C PRO A 85 -7.81 -17.91 -4.72
N HIS A 86 -8.55 -17.23 -5.59
CA HIS A 86 -9.96 -17.46 -5.88
C HIS A 86 -10.16 -17.65 -7.40
N GLY A 87 -9.99 -18.88 -7.86
CA GLY A 87 -10.05 -19.23 -9.28
C GLY A 87 -8.83 -18.71 -10.03
N ARG A 88 -9.03 -17.78 -10.99
CA ARG A 88 -7.96 -17.19 -11.82
C ARG A 88 -7.34 -15.93 -11.22
N ARG A 89 -7.93 -15.37 -10.17
CA ARG A 89 -7.46 -14.15 -9.50
C ARG A 89 -7.27 -14.42 -8.01
N SER A 90 -6.56 -13.56 -7.33
CA SER A 90 -6.56 -13.56 -5.86
C SER A 90 -7.48 -12.45 -5.35
N VAL A 91 -8.14 -12.70 -4.23
CA VAL A 91 -9.01 -11.71 -3.56
C VAL A 91 -8.68 -11.61 -2.08
N CYS A 92 -9.01 -10.47 -1.48
CA CYS A 92 -8.88 -10.30 -0.04
C CYS A 92 -10.01 -11.04 0.68
N GLU A 93 -9.67 -11.97 1.56
CA GLU A 93 -10.61 -12.73 2.39
C GLU A 93 -10.01 -12.96 3.79
N GLU A 94 -10.80 -13.50 4.71
CA GLU A 94 -10.37 -13.76 6.11
C GLU A 94 -9.40 -14.94 6.23
#